data_AF-A0A3B0SIG2-F1
#
_entry.id   AF-A0A3B0SIG2-F1
#
_cell.length_a   1.000
_cell.length_b   1.000
_cell.length_c   1.000
_cell.angle_alpha   90.00
_cell.angle_beta   90.00
_cell.angle_gamma   90.00
#
_symmetry.space_group_name_H-M   'P 1'
#
loop_
_entity.id
_entity.type
_entity.pdbx_description
1 polymer ?
#
loop_
_entity_poly.entity_id
_entity_poly.type
_entity_poly.pdbx_seq_one_letter_code
_entity_poly.pdbx_strand_id
1 'polypeptide(L)' 'MSSVRVGRFEDLPLESGTCVEIEGTPVAVFRVDDGVYAIADQCSHAEASLSEGEVFDGEVE' A
#
# COMPACT_ATOMS: atom_id res chain seq x y z
N MET A 1 -14.33 -3.93 -15.81
CA MET A 1 -13.30 -3.58 -14.82
C MET A 1 -13.59 -2.16 -14.36
N SER A 2 -13.99 -1.98 -13.11
CA SER A 2 -14.12 -0.67 -12.47
C SER A 2 -12.77 -0.26 -11.89
N SER A 3 -12.51 1.04 -11.82
CA SER A 3 -11.34 1.60 -11.15
C SER A 3 -11.78 2.56 -10.05
N VAL A 4 -11.01 2.61 -8.97
CA VAL A 4 -11.21 3.54 -7.86
C VAL A 4 -10.00 4.46 -7.82
N ARG A 5 -10.24 5.77 -7.68
CA ARG A 5 -9.17 6.75 -7.56
C ARG A 5 -8.68 6.78 -6.11
N VAL A 6 -7.42 6.38 -5.90
CA VAL A 6 -6.81 6.28 -4.56
C VAL A 6 -5.97 7.50 -4.16
N GLY A 7 -5.56 8.35 -5.10
CA GLY A 7 -4.75 9.54 -4.79
C GLY A 7 -4.04 10.11 -6.01
N ARG A 8 -3.14 11.07 -5.80
CA ARG A 8 -2.15 11.48 -6.79
C ARG A 8 -0.84 10.75 -6.54
N PHE A 9 -0.06 10.55 -7.60
CA PHE A 9 1.26 9.92 -7.50
C PHE A 9 2.23 10.70 -6.59
N GLU A 10 2.13 12.03 -6.60
CA GLU A 10 2.95 12.92 -5.76
C GLU A 10 2.62 12.84 -4.27
N ASP A 11 1.42 12.38 -3.91
CA ASP A 11 0.99 12.22 -2.51
C ASP A 11 1.50 10.89 -1.91
N LEU A 12 1.99 9.96 -2.75
CA LEU A 12 2.53 8.68 -2.31
C LEU A 12 4.03 8.83 -1.98
N PRO A 13 4.43 8.61 -0.72
CA PRO A 13 5.84 8.63 -0.33
C PRO A 13 6.59 7.46 -1.00
N LEU A 14 7.82 7.73 -1.44
CA LEU A 14 8.70 6.69 -1.98
C LEU A 14 9.11 5.75 -0.83
N GLU A 15 9.11 4.44 -1.11
CA GLU A 15 9.51 3.37 -0.17
C GLU A 15 8.71 3.43 1.15
N SER A 16 7.43 3.77 1.07
CA SER A 16 6.54 3.82 2.23
C SER A 16 5.10 3.53 1.81
N GLY A 17 4.35 2.91 2.74
CA GLY A 17 2.97 2.53 2.54
C GLY A 17 1.99 3.69 2.79
N THR A 18 0.88 3.67 2.06
CA THR A 18 -0.29 4.50 2.35
C THR A 18 -1.51 3.61 2.42
N CYS A 19 -2.18 3.57 3.58
CA CYS A 19 -3.44 2.87 3.74
C CYS A 19 -4.57 3.66 3.06
N VAL A 20 -5.35 2.99 2.21
CA VAL A 20 -6.58 3.51 1.63
C VAL A 20 -7.72 2.54 1.86
N GLU A 21 -8.87 3.04 2.31
CA GLU A 21 -10.07 2.22 2.49
C GLU A 21 -10.91 2.23 1.21
N ILE A 22 -11.14 1.06 0.64
CA ILE A 22 -11.97 0.87 -0.56
C ILE A 22 -13.12 -0.05 -0.21
N GLU A 23 -14.34 0.49 -0.18
CA GLU A 23 -15.56 -0.27 0.13
C GLU A 23 -15.45 -1.09 1.43
N GLY A 24 -14.79 -0.53 2.45
CA GLY A 24 -14.56 -1.18 3.75
C GLY A 24 -13.39 -2.17 3.77
N THR A 25 -12.64 -2.31 2.68
CA THR A 25 -11.41 -3.11 2.62
C THR A 25 -10.19 -2.21 2.70
N PRO A 26 -9.30 -2.36 3.71
CA PRO A 26 -8.07 -1.60 3.78
C PRO A 26 -7.04 -2.15 2.78
N VAL A 27 -6.47 -1.26 1.98
CA VAL A 27 -5.51 -1.56 0.91
C VAL A 27 -4.25 -0.75 1.17
N ALA A 28 -3.10 -1.41 1.23
CA ALA A 28 -1.81 -0.75 1.30
C ALA A 28 -1.33 -0.43 -0.12
N VAL A 29 -1.06 0.84 -0.38
CA VAL A 29 -0.50 1.33 -1.64
C VAL A 29 0.95 1.71 -1.41
N PHE A 30 1.86 1.14 -2.20
CA PHE A 30 3.29 1.39 -2.11
C PHE A 30 3.80 2.00 -3.40
N ARG A 31 4.58 3.08 -3.26
CA ARG A 31 5.39 3.60 -4.35
C ARG A 31 6.82 3.12 -4.17
N VAL A 32 7.29 2.32 -5.11
CA VAL A 32 8.67 1.83 -5.19
C VAL A 32 9.28 2.32 -6.51
N ASP A 33 10.60 2.16 -6.70
CA ASP A 33 11.34 2.77 -7.81
C ASP A 33 10.70 2.55 -9.20
N ASP A 34 10.17 1.37 -9.45
CA ASP A 34 9.64 0.94 -10.74
C ASP A 34 8.12 1.18 -10.90
N GLY A 35 7.43 1.65 -9.87
CA GLY A 35 6.01 1.96 -9.99
C GLY A 35 5.20 2.07 -8.70
N VAL A 36 3.90 1.83 -8.84
CA VAL A 36 2.94 1.84 -7.74
C VAL A 36 2.25 0.49 -7.69
N TYR A 37 2.26 -0.13 -6.51
CA TYR A 37 1.68 -1.43 -6.26
C TYR A 37 0.67 -1.34 -5.13
N ALA A 38 -0.27 -2.27 -5.11
CA ALA A 38 -1.31 -2.32 -4.08
C ALA A 38 -1.55 -3.76 -3.63
N ILE A 39 -1.58 -3.98 -2.33
CA ILE A 39 -1.88 -5.27 -1.69
C ILE A 39 -2.90 -5.06 -0.57
N ALA A 40 -3.49 -6.14 -0.04
CA ALA A 40 -4.31 -6.04 1.16
C ALA A 40 -3.48 -5.45 2.30
N ASP A 41 -4.02 -4.52 3.08
CA ASP A 41 -3.27 -3.88 4.16
C ASP A 41 -3.06 -4.80 5.37
N GLN A 42 -3.79 -5.91 5.46
CA GLN A 42 -3.62 -6.85 6.56
C GLN A 42 -2.50 -7.86 6.27
N CYS A 43 -1.52 -7.92 7.17
CA CYS A 43 -0.47 -8.94 7.13
C CYS A 43 -1.08 -10.35 7.25
N SER A 44 -0.59 -11.30 6.45
CA SER A 44 -1.07 -12.68 6.47
C SER A 44 -0.60 -13.47 7.70
N HIS A 45 0.42 -12.97 8.40
CA HIS A 45 0.99 -13.63 9.58
C HIS A 45 0.34 -13.16 10.89
N ALA A 46 0.11 -11.86 11.05
CA ALA A 46 -0.37 -11.25 12.29
C ALA A 46 -1.37 -10.12 12.02
N GLU A 47 -2.11 -9.70 13.04
CA GLU A 47 -3.03 -8.56 12.98
C GLU A 47 -2.25 -7.22 12.96
N ALA A 48 -1.55 -6.97 11.86
CA ALA A 48 -0.73 -5.79 11.61
C ALA A 48 -1.05 -5.16 10.25
N SER A 49 -0.89 -3.83 10.15
CA SER A 49 -1.02 -3.06 8.91
C SER A 49 0.30 -3.07 8.14
N LEU A 50 0.28 -3.56 6.91
CA LEU A 50 1.46 -3.56 6.04
C LEU A 50 1.82 -2.13 5.60
N SER A 51 0.86 -1.21 5.52
CA SER A 51 1.16 0.18 5.19
C SER A 51 2.00 0.91 6.25
N GLU A 52 2.02 0.40 7.48
CA GLU A 52 2.85 0.89 8.60
C GLU A 52 4.22 0.21 8.67
N GLY A 53 4.47 -0.80 7.83
CA GLY A 53 5.72 -1.57 7.79
C GLY A 53 6.88 -0.86 7.10
N GLU A 54 8.08 -1.42 7.24
CA GLU A 54 9.29 -0.93 6.57
C GLU A 54 9.40 -1.53 5.17
N VAL A 55 9.61 -0.69 4.15
CA VAL A 55 9.78 -1.13 2.76
C VAL A 55 11.27 -1.20 2.43
N PHE A 56 11.72 -2.36 1.94
CA PHE A 56 13.10 -2.55 1.49
C PHE A 56 13.16 -3.59 0.38
N ASP A 57 13.90 -3.30 -0.70
CA ASP A 57 14.13 -4.22 -1.83
C ASP A 57 12.85 -4.83 -2.44
N GLY A 58 11.74 -4.07 -2.43
CA GLY A 58 10.44 -4.53 -2.92
C GLY A 58 9.65 -5.42 -1.95
N GLU A 59 10.13 -5.56 -0.72
CA GLU A 59 9.48 -6.29 0.38
C GLU A 59 8.97 -5.31 1.45
N VAL A 60 7.97 -5.74 2.22
CA VAL A 60 7.45 -5.02 3.38
C VAL A 60 7.23 -6.00 4.53
N GLU A 61 7.67 -5.64 5.74
CA GLU A 61 7.61 -6.46 6.95
C GLU A 61 6.68 -5.89 8.03
#